data_AF-G5DYA8-F1
#
_entry.id   AF-G5DYA8-F1
#
_cell.length_a   1.000
_cell.length_b   1.000
_cell.length_c   1.000
_cell.angle_alpha   90.00
_cell.angle_beta   90.00
_cell.angle_gamma   90.00
#
_symmetry.space_group_name_H-M   'P 1'
#
loop_
_entity.id
_entity.type
_entity.pdbx_description
1 polymer ?
#
loop_
_entity_poly.entity_id
_entity_poly.type
_entity_poly.pdbx_seq_one_letter_code
_entity_poly.pdbx_strand_id
1 'polypeptide(L)'
;MAALVRKSCSALHRSVSRHARLATVCRSMASKTPVGFIGLGNMGNPMAKNLLKHGYPVVAFDVFPEACKDFQDSGAQITDSPADVAEKADRIITMLPSSANAIEVYTGSNGILKKVKKGSLLIDSSTIDPAVSKGFGTTLMAKDLGLAQNSATNTKSPTPLGSLSHQIYRLMCAKGYATKDFSSVFQFLRE
;
A
#
# COMPACT_ATOMS: atom_id res chain seq x y z
N MET A 1 21.74 61.97 21.74
CA MET A 1 20.87 62.79 22.62
C MET A 1 19.43 62.58 22.17
N ALA A 2 18.42 62.22 22.93
CA ALA A 2 18.19 61.85 24.34
C ALA A 2 16.91 60.97 24.29
N ALA A 3 16.91 59.74 24.80
CA ALA A 3 16.50 59.37 26.15
C ALA A 3 15.11 59.89 26.62
N LEU A 4 14.23 58.92 26.89
CA LEU A 4 13.33 58.83 28.05
C LEU A 4 11.96 59.56 27.99
N VAL A 5 10.86 58.80 27.95
CA VAL A 5 9.83 58.81 29.01
C VAL A 5 9.20 57.41 29.09
N ARG A 6 9.39 56.75 30.24
CA ARG A 6 8.63 55.59 30.71
C ARG A 6 7.34 56.07 31.37
N LYS A 7 6.22 55.39 31.16
CA LYS A 7 5.18 55.23 32.19
C LYS A 7 4.76 53.77 32.29
N SER A 8 4.55 53.38 33.54
CA SER A 8 4.48 52.04 34.12
C SER A 8 3.02 51.59 34.32
N CYS A 9 2.86 50.38 34.89
CA CYS A 9 1.66 49.68 35.35
C CYS A 9 0.90 48.87 34.28
N SER A 10 0.55 47.59 34.45
CA SER A 10 0.60 46.71 35.62
C SER A 10 0.45 45.25 35.16
N ALA A 11 1.20 44.35 35.79
CA ALA A 11 1.08 42.90 35.67
C ALA A 11 -0.30 42.40 36.16
N LEU A 12 -0.84 41.35 35.52
CA LEU A 12 -1.52 40.17 36.10
C LEU A 12 -2.52 39.55 35.10
N HIS A 13 -2.10 38.50 34.37
CA HIS A 13 -2.71 37.16 34.49
C HIS A 13 -1.96 36.13 33.63
N ARG A 14 -1.44 35.10 34.30
CA ARG A 14 -1.04 33.83 33.70
C ARG A 14 -2.28 33.13 33.12
N SER A 15 -2.18 32.58 31.91
CA SER A 15 -2.92 31.37 31.52
C SER A 15 -2.43 30.79 30.18
N VAL A 16 -1.76 29.64 30.24
CA VAL A 16 -1.88 28.44 29.38
C VAL A 16 -1.96 28.66 27.85
N SER A 17 -0.88 28.50 27.08
CA SER A 17 -0.36 27.25 26.46
C SER A 17 -1.24 26.59 25.39
N ARG A 18 -0.59 26.33 24.24
CA ARG A 18 -0.90 25.37 23.15
C ARG A 18 -1.99 25.81 22.18
N HIS A 19 -1.60 25.94 20.90
CA HIS A 19 -2.11 25.27 19.70
C HIS A 19 -1.25 25.82 18.54
N ALA A 20 -0.06 25.23 18.37
CA ALA A 20 0.19 24.18 17.38
C ALA A 20 0.38 24.78 15.97
N ARG A 21 1.65 24.85 15.58
CA ARG A 21 2.15 25.22 14.26
C ARG A 21 1.37 24.48 13.17
N LEU A 22 0.80 25.25 12.24
CA LEU A 22 0.40 24.76 10.93
C LEU A 22 1.67 24.29 10.21
N ALA A 23 1.97 23.00 10.32
CA ALA A 23 3.03 22.38 9.54
C ALA A 23 2.53 22.30 8.09
N THR A 24 2.91 23.29 7.29
CA THR A 24 3.00 23.17 5.85
C THR A 24 3.74 21.86 5.57
N VAL A 25 3.01 20.84 5.11
CA VAL A 25 3.61 19.62 4.57
C VAL A 25 4.28 20.04 3.28
N CYS A 26 5.51 20.53 3.38
CA CYS A 26 6.43 20.51 2.26
C CYS A 26 6.42 19.07 1.76
N ARG A 27 5.85 18.84 0.57
CA ARG A 27 6.24 17.71 -0.26
C ARG A 27 7.73 17.85 -0.47
N SER A 28 8.53 17.27 0.42
CA SER A 28 9.89 16.90 0.10
C SER A 28 9.79 16.17 -1.22
N MET A 29 10.50 16.63 -2.25
CA MET A 29 10.81 15.82 -3.42
C MET A 29 11.37 14.52 -2.86
N ALA A 30 10.55 13.47 -2.81
CA ALA A 30 10.99 12.21 -2.24
C ALA A 30 12.19 11.81 -3.10
N SER A 31 13.37 11.64 -2.49
CA SER A 31 14.42 10.89 -3.13
C SER A 31 13.76 9.59 -3.61
N LYS A 32 13.94 9.25 -4.89
CA LYS A 32 13.26 8.10 -5.47
C LYS A 32 13.78 6.86 -4.76
N THR A 33 13.02 6.42 -3.76
CA THR A 33 13.37 5.30 -2.88
C THR A 33 13.43 4.03 -3.73
N PRO A 34 14.40 3.13 -3.51
CA PRO A 34 14.47 1.87 -4.23
C PRO A 34 13.15 1.09 -4.13
N VAL A 35 12.70 0.57 -5.27
CA VAL A 35 11.53 -0.29 -5.38
C VAL A 35 12.02 -1.73 -5.59
N GLY A 36 11.56 -2.64 -4.74
CA GLY A 36 11.74 -4.07 -4.89
C GLY A 36 10.75 -4.62 -5.91
N PHE A 37 11.22 -5.44 -6.85
CA PHE A 37 10.34 -6.09 -7.84
C PHE A 37 10.65 -7.58 -7.94
N ILE A 38 9.67 -8.43 -7.61
CA ILE A 38 9.84 -9.88 -7.65
C ILE A 38 8.87 -10.47 -8.67
N GLY A 39 9.41 -11.13 -9.69
CA GLY A 39 8.69 -11.62 -10.85
C GLY A 39 8.82 -10.68 -12.04
N LEU A 40 9.71 -11.00 -12.97
CA LEU A 40 10.08 -10.26 -14.18
C LEU A 40 9.58 -10.95 -15.46
N GLY A 41 8.47 -11.69 -15.36
CA GLY A 41 7.81 -12.29 -16.53
C GLY A 41 7.06 -11.27 -17.41
N ASN A 42 6.18 -11.75 -18.29
CA ASN A 42 5.47 -10.94 -19.28
C ASN A 42 4.78 -9.68 -18.72
N MET A 43 4.20 -9.78 -17.52
CA MET A 43 3.55 -8.64 -16.84
C MET A 43 4.52 -7.84 -15.97
N GLY A 44 5.43 -8.53 -15.27
CA GLY A 44 6.36 -7.91 -14.34
C GLY A 44 7.40 -7.01 -15.02
N ASN A 45 7.99 -7.52 -16.11
CA ASN A 45 9.05 -6.83 -16.84
C ASN A 45 8.66 -5.41 -17.32
N PRO A 46 7.53 -5.20 -18.05
CA PRO A 46 7.15 -3.86 -18.49
C PRO A 46 6.82 -2.93 -17.31
N MET A 47 6.23 -3.44 -16.22
CA MET A 47 5.98 -2.65 -15.01
C MET A 47 7.29 -2.18 -14.37
N ALA A 48 8.25 -3.09 -14.20
CA ALA A 48 9.54 -2.78 -13.61
C ALA A 48 10.39 -1.86 -14.50
N LYS A 49 10.37 -2.06 -15.83
CA LYS A 49 11.03 -1.16 -16.80
C LYS A 49 10.42 0.25 -16.77
N ASN A 50 9.12 0.36 -16.57
CA ASN A 50 8.46 1.66 -16.46
C ASN A 50 8.93 2.43 -15.21
N LEU A 51 9.19 1.74 -14.10
CA LEU A 51 9.78 2.35 -12.90
C LEU A 51 11.18 2.91 -13.18
N LEU A 52 12.05 2.12 -13.83
CA LEU A 52 13.39 2.55 -14.25
C LEU A 52 13.34 3.76 -15.19
N LYS A 53 12.46 3.73 -16.21
CA LYS A 53 12.25 4.84 -17.16
C LYS A 53 11.90 6.15 -16.45
N HIS A 54 11.14 6.07 -15.36
CA HIS A 54 10.78 7.23 -14.54
C HIS A 54 11.80 7.51 -13.42
N GLY A 55 12.99 6.90 -13.48
CA GLY A 55 14.14 7.15 -12.61
C GLY A 55 14.03 6.56 -11.21
N TYR A 56 13.13 5.62 -10.96
CA TYR A 56 13.11 4.88 -9.69
C TYR A 56 14.21 3.81 -9.73
N PRO A 57 15.11 3.75 -8.73
CA PRO A 57 16.01 2.61 -8.58
C PRO A 57 15.18 1.34 -8.38
N VAL A 58 15.47 0.28 -9.14
CA VAL A 58 14.78 -1.01 -8.99
C VAL A 58 15.77 -2.08 -8.55
N VAL A 59 15.42 -2.77 -7.47
CA VAL A 59 16.09 -3.98 -7.00
C VAL A 59 15.18 -5.15 -7.33
N ALA A 60 15.62 -6.11 -8.11
CA ALA A 60 14.75 -7.15 -8.63
C ALA A 60 15.28 -8.57 -8.48
N PHE A 61 14.34 -9.51 -8.47
CA PHE A 61 14.60 -10.94 -8.46
C PHE A 61 13.57 -11.66 -9.35
N ASP A 62 14.04 -12.66 -10.08
CA ASP A 62 13.21 -13.66 -10.73
C ASP A 62 13.89 -15.04 -10.61
N VAL A 63 13.09 -16.11 -10.65
CA VAL A 63 13.59 -17.49 -10.62
C VAL A 63 14.25 -17.89 -11.95
N PHE A 64 13.91 -17.22 -13.04
CA PHE A 64 14.45 -17.45 -14.38
C PHE A 64 15.67 -16.53 -14.63
N PRO A 65 16.88 -17.08 -14.78
CA PRO A 65 18.10 -16.30 -14.99
C PRO A 65 18.08 -15.42 -16.25
N GLU A 66 17.38 -15.85 -17.30
CA GLU A 66 17.20 -15.09 -18.54
C GLU A 66 16.45 -13.78 -18.29
N ALA A 67 15.35 -13.82 -17.54
CA ALA A 67 14.58 -12.63 -17.18
C ALA A 67 15.39 -11.66 -16.32
N CYS A 68 16.23 -12.18 -15.41
CA CYS A 68 17.17 -11.40 -14.62
C CYS A 68 18.20 -10.70 -15.51
N LYS A 69 18.79 -11.40 -16.48
CA LYS A 69 19.81 -10.85 -17.39
C LYS A 69 19.22 -9.74 -18.27
N ASP A 70 18.08 -9.99 -18.90
CA ASP A 70 17.38 -9.00 -19.74
C ASP A 70 17.03 -7.72 -18.97
N PHE A 71 16.72 -7.87 -17.68
CA PHE A 71 16.39 -6.74 -16.82
C PHE A 71 17.63 -6.04 -16.25
N GLN A 72 18.72 -6.76 -16.00
CA GLN A 72 20.02 -6.20 -15.64
C GLN A 72 20.55 -5.27 -16.73
N ASP A 73 20.41 -5.67 -18.01
CA ASP A 73 20.80 -4.85 -19.17
C ASP A 73 20.01 -3.52 -19.26
N SER A 74 18.85 -3.45 -18.58
CA SER A 74 18.03 -2.24 -18.49
C SER A 74 18.46 -1.30 -17.34
N GLY A 75 19.50 -1.64 -16.57
CA GLY A 75 20.04 -0.83 -15.47
C GLY A 75 19.49 -1.14 -14.08
N ALA A 76 18.84 -2.30 -13.90
CA ALA A 76 18.36 -2.75 -12.60
C ALA A 76 19.45 -3.42 -11.76
N GLN A 77 19.28 -3.39 -10.44
CA GLN A 77 20.05 -4.24 -9.52
C GLN A 77 19.36 -5.60 -9.39
N ILE A 78 19.99 -6.68 -9.85
CA ILE A 78 19.51 -8.05 -9.62
C ILE A 78 20.06 -8.58 -8.30
N THR A 79 19.25 -9.35 -7.57
CA THR A 79 19.64 -10.08 -6.36
C THR A 79 19.40 -11.58 -6.49
N ASP A 80 19.94 -12.36 -5.56
CA ASP A 80 19.87 -13.83 -5.61
C ASP A 80 18.61 -14.41 -4.97
N SER A 81 17.87 -13.62 -4.18
CA SER A 81 16.66 -14.10 -3.50
C SER A 81 15.63 -13.01 -3.18
N PRO A 82 14.36 -13.37 -2.92
CA PRO A 82 13.33 -12.44 -2.43
C PRO A 82 13.70 -11.74 -1.12
N ALA A 83 14.38 -12.44 -0.20
CA ALA A 83 14.86 -11.86 1.04
C ALA A 83 15.86 -10.72 0.80
N ASP A 84 16.75 -10.86 -0.18
CA ASP A 84 17.76 -9.83 -0.50
C ASP A 84 17.14 -8.59 -1.13
N VAL A 85 16.04 -8.75 -1.89
CA VAL A 85 15.21 -7.62 -2.31
C VAL A 85 14.65 -6.89 -1.09
N ALA A 86 14.11 -7.63 -0.12
CA ALA A 86 13.48 -7.07 1.08
C ALA A 86 14.45 -6.36 2.03
N GLU A 87 15.73 -6.73 2.00
CA GLU A 87 16.80 -6.06 2.73
C GLU A 87 17.12 -4.69 2.12
N LYS A 88 17.04 -4.57 0.79
CA LYS A 88 17.49 -3.38 0.04
C LYS A 88 16.37 -2.40 -0.31
N ALA A 89 15.10 -2.85 -0.30
CA ALA A 89 13.95 -2.03 -0.67
C ALA A 89 12.81 -2.11 0.35
N ASP A 90 12.19 -0.97 0.62
CA ASP A 90 11.08 -0.87 1.60
C ASP A 90 9.70 -0.87 0.91
N ARG A 91 9.66 -0.77 -0.42
CA ARG A 91 8.45 -0.90 -1.24
C ARG A 91 8.65 -2.07 -2.19
N ILE A 92 7.94 -3.17 -1.98
CA ILE A 92 8.18 -4.42 -2.70
C ILE A 92 6.91 -4.79 -3.46
N ILE A 93 7.05 -5.01 -4.76
CA ILE A 93 5.98 -5.45 -5.65
C ILE A 93 6.24 -6.91 -6.02
N THR A 94 5.24 -7.77 -5.84
CA THR A 94 5.27 -9.16 -6.31
C THR A 94 4.32 -9.33 -7.49
N MET A 95 4.79 -10.01 -8.55
CA MET A 95 3.99 -10.34 -9.73
C MET A 95 4.27 -11.77 -10.19
N LEU A 96 3.52 -12.72 -9.63
CA LEU A 96 3.82 -14.15 -9.68
C LEU A 96 2.69 -14.95 -10.35
N PRO A 97 3.00 -16.11 -10.96
CA PRO A 97 2.03 -16.83 -11.79
C PRO A 97 1.01 -17.66 -10.99
N SER A 98 1.28 -17.98 -9.71
CA SER A 98 0.37 -18.78 -8.89
C SER A 98 0.47 -18.48 -7.40
N SER A 99 -0.55 -18.90 -6.65
CA SER A 99 -0.59 -18.83 -5.19
C SER A 99 0.60 -19.53 -4.53
N ALA A 100 1.05 -20.67 -5.08
CA ALA A 100 2.18 -21.41 -4.54
C ALA A 100 3.49 -20.60 -4.64
N ASN A 101 3.69 -19.92 -5.78
CA ASN A 101 4.86 -19.04 -5.95
C ASN A 101 4.81 -17.85 -4.99
N ALA A 102 3.62 -17.26 -4.78
CA ALA A 102 3.46 -16.19 -3.80
C ALA A 102 3.78 -16.67 -2.38
N ILE A 103 3.23 -17.81 -1.93
CA ILE A 103 3.53 -18.36 -0.61
C ILE A 103 5.04 -18.59 -0.44
N GLU A 104 5.71 -19.18 -1.43
CA GLU A 104 7.16 -19.40 -1.38
C GLU A 104 7.94 -18.08 -1.30
N VAL A 105 7.62 -17.11 -2.16
CA VAL A 105 8.28 -15.79 -2.19
C VAL A 105 8.10 -15.03 -0.88
N TYR A 106 6.95 -15.12 -0.22
CA TYR A 106 6.73 -14.44 1.06
C TYR A 106 7.30 -15.23 2.25
N THR A 107 7.00 -16.53 2.35
CA THR A 107 7.16 -17.32 3.58
C THR A 107 8.29 -18.34 3.53
N GLY A 108 8.82 -18.63 2.34
CA GLY A 108 9.87 -19.63 2.10
C GLY A 108 11.18 -19.34 2.85
N SER A 109 12.14 -20.25 2.72
CA SER A 109 13.41 -20.18 3.45
C SER A 109 14.19 -18.88 3.16
N ASN A 110 14.14 -18.41 1.91
CA ASN A 110 14.69 -17.15 1.45
C ASN A 110 13.60 -16.13 1.08
N GLY A 111 12.44 -16.21 1.74
CA GLY A 111 11.28 -15.36 1.46
C GLY A 111 11.42 -13.93 2.01
N ILE A 112 10.59 -13.03 1.48
CA ILE A 112 10.52 -11.60 1.86
C ILE A 112 10.42 -11.43 3.39
N LEU A 113 9.57 -12.23 4.05
CA LEU A 113 9.29 -12.08 5.47
C LEU A 113 10.49 -12.38 6.38
N LYS A 114 11.58 -12.94 5.86
CA LYS A 114 12.80 -13.20 6.63
C LYS A 114 13.65 -11.96 6.88
N LYS A 115 13.62 -10.99 5.96
CA LYS A 115 14.46 -9.78 6.00
C LYS A 115 13.70 -8.47 5.83
N VAL A 116 12.39 -8.52 5.58
CA VAL A 116 11.57 -7.32 5.42
C VAL A 116 11.65 -6.40 6.64
N LYS A 117 11.84 -5.11 6.40
CA LYS A 117 11.91 -4.11 7.46
C LYS A 117 10.52 -3.76 7.98
N LYS A 118 10.45 -3.37 9.25
CA LYS A 118 9.22 -2.86 9.83
C LYS A 118 8.81 -1.56 9.13
N GLY A 119 7.56 -1.49 8.69
CA GLY A 119 7.04 -0.33 7.96
C GLY A 119 7.21 -0.40 6.45
N SER A 120 7.78 -1.49 5.92
CA SER A 120 7.79 -1.75 4.48
C SER A 120 6.37 -1.93 3.92
N LEU A 121 6.18 -1.48 2.69
CA LEU A 121 4.97 -1.66 1.91
C LEU A 121 5.13 -2.86 0.97
N LEU A 122 4.32 -3.90 1.17
CA LEU A 122 4.25 -5.08 0.32
C LEU A 122 3.02 -4.97 -0.57
N ILE A 123 3.20 -5.07 -1.88
CA ILE A 123 2.15 -4.94 -2.89
C ILE A 123 2.14 -6.23 -3.69
N ASP A 124 1.16 -7.09 -3.43
CA ASP A 124 0.94 -8.26 -4.27
C ASP A 124 0.03 -7.91 -5.44
N SER A 125 0.60 -7.94 -6.65
CA SER A 125 -0.11 -7.72 -7.91
C SER A 125 -0.42 -9.02 -8.64
N SER A 126 -0.10 -10.17 -8.02
CA SER A 126 -0.33 -11.50 -8.57
C SER A 126 -1.82 -11.87 -8.55
N THR A 127 -2.27 -12.66 -9.52
CA THR A 127 -3.61 -13.25 -9.51
C THR A 127 -3.57 -14.55 -8.70
N ILE A 128 -3.83 -14.46 -7.39
CA ILE A 128 -3.76 -15.60 -6.47
C ILE A 128 -5.11 -15.90 -5.80
N ASP A 129 -5.20 -17.07 -5.18
CA ASP A 129 -6.36 -17.48 -4.41
C ASP A 129 -6.64 -16.49 -3.26
N PRO A 130 -7.88 -15.99 -3.12
CA PRO A 130 -8.22 -15.08 -2.03
C PRO A 130 -7.91 -15.61 -0.62
N ALA A 131 -7.95 -16.94 -0.42
CA ALA A 131 -7.61 -17.59 0.84
C ALA A 131 -6.14 -17.36 1.25
N VAL A 132 -5.26 -17.10 0.28
CA VAL A 132 -3.83 -16.83 0.48
C VAL A 132 -3.58 -15.35 0.75
N SER A 133 -4.26 -14.46 0.02
CA SER A 133 -4.04 -13.01 0.13
C SER A 133 -4.69 -12.39 1.37
N LYS A 134 -5.75 -13.02 1.94
CA LYS A 134 -6.55 -12.52 3.08
C LYS A 134 -6.56 -10.98 3.14
N GLY A 135 -7.35 -10.37 2.27
CA GLY A 135 -7.49 -8.92 2.19
C GLY A 135 -8.37 -8.32 3.28
N PHE A 136 -9.03 -7.22 2.94
CA PHE A 136 -9.84 -6.45 3.88
C PHE A 136 -11.09 -7.24 4.31
N GLY A 137 -11.38 -7.21 5.61
CA GLY A 137 -12.60 -7.80 6.15
C GLY A 137 -13.86 -7.17 5.56
N THR A 138 -14.92 -7.97 5.47
CA THR A 138 -16.26 -7.59 4.99
C THR A 138 -16.76 -6.30 5.66
N THR A 139 -16.48 -6.09 6.96
CA THR A 139 -16.84 -4.86 7.67
C THR A 139 -16.16 -3.61 7.12
N LEU A 140 -14.89 -3.71 6.72
CA LEU A 140 -14.16 -2.57 6.13
C LEU A 140 -14.73 -2.24 4.74
N MET A 141 -15.05 -3.26 3.94
CA MET A 141 -15.74 -3.05 2.65
C MET A 141 -17.11 -2.39 2.83
N ALA A 142 -17.92 -2.84 3.79
CA ALA A 142 -19.22 -2.23 4.08
C ALA A 142 -19.07 -0.75 4.46
N LYS A 143 -18.08 -0.41 5.30
CA LYS A 143 -17.77 0.97 5.69
C LYS A 143 -17.36 1.81 4.47
N ASP A 144 -16.39 1.35 3.68
CA ASP A 144 -15.84 2.13 2.57
C ASP A 144 -16.86 2.33 1.45
N LEU A 145 -17.68 1.32 1.17
CA LEU A 145 -18.83 1.45 0.27
C LEU A 145 -19.85 2.45 0.81
N GLY A 146 -20.10 2.50 2.13
CA GLY A 146 -20.94 3.52 2.74
C GLY A 146 -20.40 4.94 2.54
N LEU A 147 -19.09 5.14 2.70
CA LEU A 147 -18.43 6.43 2.44
C LEU A 147 -18.53 6.83 0.95
N ALA A 148 -18.34 5.87 0.04
CA ALA A 148 -18.51 6.07 -1.39
C ALA A 148 -19.96 6.45 -1.76
N GLN A 149 -20.96 5.78 -1.18
CA GLN A 149 -22.38 6.07 -1.40
C GLN A 149 -22.80 7.46 -0.90
N ASN A 150 -22.30 7.87 0.27
CA ASN A 150 -22.53 9.22 0.79
C ASN A 150 -21.94 10.28 -0.15
N SER A 151 -20.73 10.04 -0.65
CA SER A 151 -20.08 10.92 -1.62
C SER A 151 -20.85 11.00 -2.93
N ALA A 152 -21.28 9.86 -3.47
CA ALA A 152 -22.07 9.79 -4.70
C ALA A 152 -23.43 10.50 -4.57
N THR A 153 -24.08 10.40 -3.41
CA THR A 153 -25.33 11.12 -3.12
C THR A 153 -25.11 12.64 -3.09
N ASN A 154 -24.02 13.09 -2.45
CA ASN A 154 -23.66 14.51 -2.41
C ASN A 154 -23.38 15.08 -3.81
N THR A 155 -22.75 14.30 -4.70
CA THR A 155 -22.46 14.69 -6.08
C THR A 155 -23.59 14.40 -7.06
N LYS A 156 -24.73 13.87 -6.59
CA LYS A 156 -25.86 13.41 -7.41
C LYS A 156 -25.44 12.44 -8.53
N SER A 157 -24.39 11.64 -8.28
CA SER A 157 -23.87 10.67 -9.22
C SER A 157 -24.52 9.30 -8.98
N PRO A 158 -25.30 8.76 -9.94
CA PRO A 158 -25.95 7.47 -9.75
C PRO A 158 -24.90 6.35 -9.73
N THR A 159 -24.89 5.54 -8.66
CA THR A 159 -24.00 4.37 -8.50
C THR A 159 -24.80 3.11 -8.15
N PRO A 160 -25.72 2.65 -9.03
CA PRO A 160 -26.65 1.55 -8.72
C PRO A 160 -25.94 0.24 -8.35
N LEU A 161 -24.81 -0.06 -8.97
CA LEU A 161 -24.00 -1.23 -8.61
C LEU A 161 -23.34 -1.05 -7.25
N GLY A 162 -22.84 0.16 -6.94
CA GLY A 162 -22.22 0.45 -5.66
C GLY A 162 -23.20 0.38 -4.49
N SER A 163 -24.45 0.80 -4.68
CA SER A 163 -25.48 0.74 -3.64
C SER A 163 -25.90 -0.71 -3.36
N LEU A 164 -26.05 -1.52 -4.40
CA LEU A 164 -26.30 -2.96 -4.27
C LEU A 164 -25.13 -3.68 -3.59
N SER A 165 -23.89 -3.40 -4.00
CA SER A 165 -22.70 -3.95 -3.35
C SER A 165 -22.67 -3.60 -1.86
N HIS A 166 -22.98 -2.34 -1.50
CA HIS A 166 -23.04 -1.92 -0.09
C HIS A 166 -24.09 -2.73 0.69
N GLN A 167 -25.27 -2.98 0.11
CA GLN A 167 -26.30 -3.81 0.73
C GLN A 167 -25.84 -5.26 0.94
N ILE A 168 -25.19 -5.87 -0.06
CA ILE A 168 -24.65 -7.23 0.04
C ILE A 168 -23.64 -7.33 1.20
N TYR A 169 -22.67 -6.42 1.27
CA TYR A 169 -21.66 -6.44 2.34
C TYR A 169 -22.26 -6.19 3.73
N ARG A 170 -23.33 -5.38 3.84
CA ARG A 170 -24.06 -5.22 5.10
C ARG A 170 -24.80 -6.50 5.52
N LEU A 171 -25.44 -7.19 4.57
CA LEU A 171 -26.11 -8.47 4.83
C LEU A 171 -25.10 -9.55 5.26
N MET A 172 -23.94 -9.60 4.60
CA MET A 172 -22.84 -10.47 5.01
C MET A 172 -22.42 -10.20 6.45
N CYS A 173 -22.21 -8.93 6.83
CA CYS A 173 -21.87 -8.58 8.20
C CYS A 173 -22.93 -9.07 9.20
N ALA A 174 -24.21 -8.87 8.89
CA ALA A 174 -25.33 -9.31 9.74
C ALA A 174 -25.42 -10.84 9.89
N LYS A 175 -24.99 -11.59 8.87
CA LYS A 175 -24.97 -13.06 8.85
C LYS A 175 -23.68 -13.67 9.39
N GLY A 176 -22.85 -12.90 10.10
CA GLY A 176 -21.64 -13.41 10.77
C GLY A 176 -20.39 -13.46 9.89
N TYR A 177 -20.42 -12.87 8.69
CA TYR A 177 -19.26 -12.77 7.80
C TYR A 177 -18.38 -11.53 8.07
N ALA A 178 -18.68 -10.74 9.11
CA ALA A 178 -18.04 -9.45 9.40
C ALA A 178 -16.49 -9.48 9.39
N THR A 179 -15.90 -10.50 10.02
CA THR A 179 -14.44 -10.68 10.13
C THR A 179 -13.82 -11.48 8.99
N LYS A 180 -14.65 -12.05 8.10
CA LYS A 180 -14.17 -12.79 6.93
C LYS A 180 -13.72 -11.80 5.86
N ASP A 181 -12.75 -12.24 5.06
CA ASP A 181 -12.27 -11.51 3.89
C ASP A 181 -13.41 -11.18 2.91
N PHE A 182 -13.28 -10.06 2.17
CA PHE A 182 -14.29 -9.61 1.20
C PHE A 182 -14.65 -10.66 0.15
N SER A 183 -13.71 -11.54 -0.23
CA SER A 183 -13.97 -12.64 -1.17
C SER A 183 -14.98 -13.67 -0.66
N SER A 184 -15.27 -13.69 0.64
CA SER A 184 -16.30 -14.55 1.22
C SER A 184 -17.70 -14.27 0.67
N VAL A 185 -17.89 -13.17 -0.08
CA VAL A 185 -19.10 -12.89 -0.87
C VAL A 185 -19.42 -14.02 -1.84
N PHE A 186 -18.43 -14.70 -2.41
CA PHE A 186 -18.66 -15.84 -3.30
C PHE A 186 -19.30 -17.03 -2.58
N GLN A 187 -18.95 -17.25 -1.31
CA GLN A 187 -19.58 -18.28 -0.50
C GLN A 187 -21.00 -17.85 -0.12
N PHE A 188 -21.13 -16.61 0.35
CA PHE A 188 -22.42 -16.03 0.74
C PHE A 188 -23.48 -16.04 -0.36
N LEU A 189 -23.09 -15.77 -1.61
CA LEU A 189 -24.03 -15.76 -2.76
C LEU A 189 -24.38 -17.16 -3.29
N ARG A 190 -23.68 -18.20 -2.85
CA ARG A 190 -23.95 -19.59 -3.23
C ARG A 190 -24.84 -20.33 -2.24
N GLU A 191 -24.99 -19.79 -1.03
CA GLU A 191 -25.94 -20.23 0.00
C GLU A 191 -27.36 -19.79 -0.34
#